data_AF-A0AAD9MWR7-F1
#
_entry.id   AF-A0AAD9MWR7-F1
#
_cell.length_a   1.000
_cell.length_b   1.000
_cell.length_c   1.000
_cell.angle_alpha   90.00
_cell.angle_beta   90.00
_cell.angle_gamma   90.00
#
_symmetry.space_group_name_H-M   'P 1'
#
loop_
_entity.id
_entity.type
_entity.pdbx_description
1 polymer ?
#
loop_
_entity_poly.entity_id
_entity_poly.type
_entity_poly.pdbx_seq_one_letter_code
_entity_poly.pdbx_strand_id
1 'polypeptide(L)'
;MGDYYWYGCKGERNVSQAAKYYTMAAKKGDPHALFNLGFMLEEGADIPQTLLKELNINNSNDTMELLIQIYDRCKKSAKTEAYLPCSLSLYKVQIQYLWNNHGVLLQIFSMLSGVVLVIVAGAWTASQFRIREQRISDV
;
A
#
# COMPACT_ATOMS: atom_id res chain seq x y z
N MET A 1 -4.22 -20.09 -19.44
CA MET A 1 -4.10 -21.26 -18.53
C MET A 1 -4.08 -20.86 -17.07
N GLY A 2 -3.30 -19.87 -16.63
CA GLY A 2 -3.35 -19.40 -15.24
C GLY A 2 -4.76 -18.99 -14.79
N ASP A 3 -5.48 -18.22 -15.63
CA ASP A 3 -6.84 -17.73 -15.31
C ASP A 3 -7.84 -18.88 -15.08
N TYR A 4 -7.66 -19.99 -15.79
CA TYR A 4 -8.49 -21.18 -15.62
C TYR A 4 -8.42 -21.73 -14.19
N TYR A 5 -7.20 -21.79 -13.63
CA TYR A 5 -6.98 -22.26 -12.25
C TYR A 5 -7.31 -21.17 -11.21
N TRP A 6 -7.12 -19.90 -11.56
CA TRP A 6 -7.37 -18.79 -10.65
C TRP A 6 -8.87 -18.55 -10.44
N TYR A 7 -9.67 -18.46 -11.50
CA TYR A 7 -11.10 -18.22 -11.38
C TYR A 7 -11.88 -19.52 -11.13
N GLY A 8 -11.38 -20.66 -11.62
CA GLY A 8 -12.04 -21.96 -11.51
C GLY A 8 -13.30 -22.04 -12.37
N CYS A 9 -13.49 -23.12 -13.13
CA CYS A 9 -14.70 -23.26 -13.95
C CYS A 9 -15.94 -23.77 -13.19
N LYS A 10 -15.77 -24.26 -11.94
CA LYS A 10 -16.86 -24.86 -11.13
C LYS A 10 -16.73 -24.61 -9.61
N GLY A 11 -16.07 -23.52 -9.20
CA GLY A 11 -16.00 -23.09 -7.79
C GLY A 11 -14.76 -23.52 -7.01
N GLU A 12 -13.93 -24.43 -7.52
CA GLU A 12 -12.64 -24.77 -6.89
C GLU A 12 -11.49 -24.01 -7.56
N ARG A 13 -10.95 -23.02 -6.86
CA ARG A 13 -9.78 -22.25 -7.29
C ARG A 13 -8.51 -22.97 -6.84
N ASN A 14 -7.54 -23.14 -7.75
CA ASN A 14 -6.23 -23.70 -7.40
C ASN A 14 -5.15 -22.61 -7.53
N VAL A 15 -4.92 -21.93 -6.40
CA VAL A 15 -3.97 -20.80 -6.29
C VAL A 15 -2.55 -21.23 -6.66
N SER A 16 -2.09 -22.37 -6.16
CA SER A 16 -0.73 -22.87 -6.41
C SER A 16 -0.49 -23.13 -7.90
N GLN A 17 -1.46 -23.77 -8.56
CA GLN A 17 -1.35 -24.07 -9.98
C GLN A 17 -1.47 -22.81 -10.84
N ALA A 18 -2.36 -21.87 -10.46
CA ALA A 18 -2.47 -20.56 -11.13
C ALA A 18 -1.14 -19.79 -11.06
N ALA A 19 -0.56 -19.66 -9.86
CA ALA A 19 0.72 -19.00 -9.65
C ALA A 19 1.81 -19.65 -10.50
N LYS A 20 1.90 -20.99 -10.53
CA LYS A 20 2.88 -21.71 -11.34
C LYS A 20 2.77 -21.38 -12.84
N TYR A 21 1.56 -21.37 -13.40
CA TYR A 21 1.39 -21.05 -14.82
C TYR A 21 1.67 -19.58 -15.13
N TYR A 22 1.29 -18.65 -14.26
CA TYR A 22 1.64 -17.25 -14.45
C TYR A 22 3.16 -17.04 -14.31
N THR A 23 3.83 -17.68 -13.36
CA THR A 23 5.30 -17.62 -13.23
C THR A 23 5.99 -18.13 -14.52
N MET A 24 5.51 -19.22 -15.11
CA MET A 24 6.03 -19.72 -16.39
C MET A 24 5.84 -18.72 -17.53
N ALA A 25 4.70 -18.04 -17.60
CA ALA A 25 4.44 -17.03 -18.62
C ALA A 25 5.24 -15.74 -18.39
N ALA A 26 5.36 -15.30 -17.13
CA ALA A 26 6.18 -14.15 -16.72
C ALA A 26 7.66 -14.37 -17.05
N LYS A 27 8.17 -15.60 -16.87
CA LYS A 27 9.53 -15.99 -17.31
C LYS A 27 9.76 -15.83 -18.81
N LYS A 28 8.71 -16.01 -19.61
CA LYS A 28 8.74 -15.78 -21.07
C LYS A 28 8.59 -14.30 -21.45
N GLY A 29 8.57 -13.39 -20.46
CA GLY A 29 8.44 -11.95 -20.68
C GLY A 29 7.00 -11.49 -20.89
N ASP A 30 6.00 -12.26 -20.47
CA ASP A 30 4.60 -11.83 -20.57
C ASP A 30 4.19 -10.91 -19.39
N PRO A 31 3.95 -9.60 -19.63
CA PRO A 31 3.57 -8.69 -18.57
C PRO A 31 2.19 -8.95 -17.99
N HIS A 32 1.26 -9.54 -18.75
CA HIS A 32 -0.06 -9.90 -18.20
C HIS A 32 0.06 -10.95 -17.10
N ALA A 33 1.03 -11.86 -17.22
CA ALA A 33 1.29 -12.84 -16.18
C ALA A 33 1.87 -12.21 -14.91
N LEU A 34 2.74 -11.20 -15.04
CA LEU A 34 3.22 -10.41 -13.89
C LEU A 34 2.08 -9.63 -13.24
N PHE A 35 1.22 -9.00 -14.05
CA PHE A 35 0.03 -8.32 -13.56
C PHE A 35 -0.89 -9.27 -12.78
N ASN A 36 -1.17 -10.45 -13.32
CA ASN A 36 -2.03 -11.43 -12.67
C ASN A 36 -1.40 -12.00 -11.38
N LEU A 37 -0.07 -12.16 -11.32
CA LEU A 37 0.62 -12.49 -10.07
C LEU A 37 0.47 -11.39 -9.02
N GLY A 38 0.59 -10.12 -9.42
CA GLY A 38 0.32 -8.96 -8.55
C GLY A 38 -1.12 -8.94 -8.07
N PHE A 39 -2.08 -9.17 -8.96
CA PHE A 39 -3.50 -9.23 -8.63
C PHE A 39 -3.82 -10.37 -7.65
N MET A 40 -3.22 -11.54 -7.83
CA MET A 40 -3.35 -12.65 -6.88
C MET A 40 -2.89 -12.25 -5.48
N LEU A 41 -1.74 -11.56 -5.36
CA LEU A 41 -1.23 -11.07 -4.07
C LEU A 41 -2.15 -10.02 -3.44
N GLU A 42 -2.72 -9.10 -4.24
CA GLU A 42 -3.70 -8.12 -3.75
C GLU A 42 -4.97 -8.79 -3.20
N GLU A 43 -5.40 -9.91 -3.79
CA GLU A 43 -6.53 -10.71 -3.32
C GLU A 43 -6.18 -11.61 -2.11
N GLY A 44 -4.97 -11.49 -1.57
CA GLY A 44 -4.51 -12.24 -0.40
C GLY A 44 -4.07 -13.67 -0.71
N ALA A 45 -3.78 -14.00 -1.97
CA ALA A 45 -3.24 -15.31 -2.32
C ALA A 45 -1.81 -15.47 -1.81
N ASP A 46 -1.53 -16.62 -1.18
CA ASP A 46 -0.17 -16.98 -0.80
C ASP A 46 0.57 -17.59 -2.01
N ILE A 47 1.60 -16.90 -2.49
CA ILE A 47 2.42 -17.33 -3.61
C ILE A 47 3.70 -17.97 -3.07
N PRO A 48 3.97 -19.25 -3.40
CA PRO A 48 5.19 -19.92 -2.96
C PRO A 48 6.46 -19.12 -3.28
N GLN A 49 7.31 -18.91 -2.27
CA GLN A 49 8.56 -18.14 -2.42
C GLN A 49 9.48 -18.70 -3.51
N THR A 50 9.42 -20.00 -3.77
CA THR A 50 10.16 -20.64 -4.87
C THR A 50 9.81 -20.03 -6.23
N LEU A 51 8.52 -19.72 -6.47
CA LEU A 51 8.04 -19.11 -7.71
C LEU A 51 8.45 -17.63 -7.82
N LEU A 52 8.47 -16.89 -6.72
CA LEU A 52 8.95 -15.50 -6.70
C LEU A 52 10.46 -15.42 -6.96
N LYS A 53 11.23 -16.34 -6.37
CA LYS A 53 12.68 -16.46 -6.59
C LYS A 53 13.00 -16.79 -8.05
N GLU A 54 12.19 -17.63 -8.69
CA GLU A 54 12.30 -17.93 -10.13
C GLU A 54 12.15 -16.69 -11.03
N LEU A 55 11.47 -15.64 -10.52
CA LEU A 55 11.34 -14.37 -11.21
C LEU A 55 12.40 -13.35 -10.77
N ASN A 56 13.39 -13.70 -9.94
CA ASN A 56 14.33 -12.74 -9.37
C ASN A 56 13.61 -11.58 -8.63
N ILE A 57 12.49 -11.87 -7.98
CA ILE A 57 11.80 -10.90 -7.13
C ILE A 57 12.31 -11.10 -5.71
N ASN A 58 12.80 -10.03 -5.09
CA ASN A 58 13.33 -10.08 -3.75
C ASN A 58 12.17 -10.29 -2.78
N ASN A 59 12.25 -11.37 -2.01
CA ASN A 59 11.28 -11.61 -0.95
C ASN A 59 11.45 -10.52 0.12
N SER A 60 10.43 -9.69 0.29
CA SER A 60 10.30 -8.75 1.39
C SER A 60 9.19 -9.25 2.31
N ASN A 61 9.31 -9.00 3.61
CA ASN A 61 8.26 -9.34 4.57
C ASN A 61 6.97 -8.53 4.33
N ASP A 62 7.06 -7.42 3.60
CA ASP A 62 5.93 -6.56 3.28
C ASP A 62 5.35 -6.85 1.90
N THR A 63 4.08 -7.27 1.86
CA THR A 63 3.32 -7.52 0.62
C THR A 63 3.29 -6.30 -0.31
N MET A 64 3.23 -5.08 0.25
CA MET A 64 3.20 -3.85 -0.56
C MET A 64 4.49 -3.62 -1.32
N GLU A 65 5.64 -3.90 -0.71
CA GLU A 65 6.95 -3.79 -1.36
C GLU A 65 7.06 -4.80 -2.53
N LEU A 66 6.56 -6.02 -2.30
CA LEU A 66 6.49 -7.05 -3.34
C LEU A 66 5.62 -6.63 -4.53
N LEU A 67 4.44 -6.06 -4.26
CA LEU A 67 3.53 -5.55 -5.28
C LEU A 67 4.15 -4.41 -6.10
N ILE A 68 4.86 -3.48 -5.46
CA ILE A 68 5.57 -2.39 -6.15
C ILE A 68 6.60 -2.96 -7.12
N GLN A 69 7.41 -3.94 -6.69
CA GLN A 69 8.42 -4.57 -7.55
C GLN A 69 7.79 -5.30 -8.74
N ILE A 70 6.70 -6.04 -8.51
CA ILE A 70 5.97 -6.77 -9.57
C ILE A 70 5.39 -5.80 -10.60
N TYR A 71 4.67 -4.77 -10.16
CA TYR A 71 4.01 -3.83 -11.07
C TYR A 71 5.00 -2.89 -11.77
N ASP A 72 6.10 -2.48 -11.12
CA ASP A 72 7.15 -1.72 -11.78
C ASP A 72 7.81 -2.54 -12.91
N ARG A 73 8.06 -3.84 -12.66
CA ARG A 73 8.57 -4.73 -13.71
C ARG A 73 7.55 -4.97 -14.82
N CYS A 74 6.27 -5.13 -14.49
CA CYS A 74 5.23 -5.24 -15.49
C CYS A 74 5.19 -4.01 -16.41
N LYS A 75 5.18 -2.80 -15.83
CA LYS A 75 5.17 -1.53 -16.54
C LYS A 75 6.36 -1.35 -17.49
N LYS A 76 7.55 -1.83 -17.10
CA LYS A 76 8.79 -1.75 -17.89
C LYS A 76 8.88 -2.79 -19.03
N SER A 77 7.91 -3.70 -19.14
CA SER A 77 7.90 -4.70 -20.21
C SER A 77 7.68 -4.06 -21.59
N ALA A 78 8.18 -4.72 -22.64
CA ALA A 78 8.13 -4.21 -24.01
C ALA A 78 6.71 -4.13 -24.62
N LYS A 79 5.69 -4.75 -24.00
CA LYS A 79 4.32 -4.73 -24.52
C LYS A 79 3.56 -3.50 -24.02
N THR A 80 3.15 -2.65 -24.95
CA THR A 80 2.41 -1.40 -24.69
C THR A 80 1.01 -1.64 -24.11
N GLU A 81 0.34 -2.74 -24.45
CA GLU A 81 -1.02 -3.04 -24.01
C GLU A 81 -1.11 -3.24 -22.48
N ALA A 82 -0.06 -3.78 -21.87
CA ALA A 82 -0.01 -4.00 -20.42
C ALA A 82 0.45 -2.76 -19.64
N TYR A 83 0.88 -1.70 -20.32
CA TYR A 83 1.43 -0.50 -19.67
C TYR A 83 0.38 0.20 -18.81
N LEU A 84 -0.83 0.40 -19.35
CA LEU A 84 -1.92 1.11 -18.66
C LEU A 84 -2.37 0.39 -17.39
N PRO A 85 -2.79 -0.90 -17.43
CA PRO A 85 -3.21 -1.59 -16.21
C PRO A 85 -2.09 -1.71 -15.18
N CYS A 86 -0.84 -1.95 -15.59
CA CYS A 86 0.28 -2.05 -14.65
C CYS A 86 0.67 -0.70 -14.03
N SER A 87 0.59 0.39 -14.80
CA SER A 87 0.81 1.74 -14.25
C SER A 87 -0.28 2.15 -13.27
N LEU A 88 -1.54 1.84 -13.59
CA LEU A 88 -2.67 2.14 -12.72
C LEU A 88 -2.60 1.35 -11.41
N SER A 89 -2.32 0.04 -11.49
CA SER A 89 -2.13 -0.78 -10.29
C SER A 89 -0.92 -0.35 -9.48
N LEU A 90 0.20 0.01 -10.12
CA LEU A 90 1.36 0.54 -9.41
C LEU A 90 1.01 1.83 -8.66
N TYR A 91 0.32 2.76 -9.31
CA TYR A 91 -0.09 4.01 -8.68
C TYR A 91 -1.08 3.77 -7.53
N LYS A 92 -2.04 2.88 -7.71
CA LYS A 92 -2.98 2.43 -6.66
C LYS A 92 -2.21 1.90 -5.44
N VAL A 93 -1.27 0.97 -5.65
CA VAL A 93 -0.48 0.37 -4.56
C VAL A 93 0.39 1.42 -3.88
N GLN A 94 1.02 2.32 -4.65
CA GLN A 94 1.82 3.42 -4.08
C GLN A 94 0.97 4.33 -3.21
N ILE A 95 -0.23 4.71 -3.67
CA ILE A 95 -1.19 5.45 -2.85
C ILE A 95 -1.51 4.64 -1.60
N GLN A 96 -1.89 3.37 -1.72
CA GLN A 96 -2.28 2.57 -0.56
C GLN A 96 -1.14 2.40 0.45
N TYR A 97 0.09 2.17 -0.02
CA TYR A 97 1.29 2.14 0.80
C TYR A 97 1.51 3.48 1.52
N LEU A 98 1.39 4.60 0.79
CA LEU A 98 1.44 5.92 1.38
C LEU A 98 0.33 6.08 2.42
N TRP A 99 -0.93 5.75 2.14
CA TRP A 99 -2.02 5.87 3.11
C TRP A 99 -1.77 5.06 4.39
N ASN A 100 -1.33 3.80 4.27
CA ASN A 100 -1.00 2.97 5.43
C ASN A 100 0.18 3.53 6.23
N ASN A 101 1.21 4.05 5.56
CA ASN A 101 2.40 4.58 6.22
C ASN A 101 2.19 6.02 6.76
N HIS A 102 1.41 6.83 6.06
CA HIS A 102 1.19 8.27 6.31
C HIS A 102 0.11 8.52 7.36
N GLY A 103 -0.72 7.51 7.68
CA GLY A 103 -1.67 7.54 8.79
C GLY A 103 -1.00 7.89 10.13
N VAL A 104 0.19 7.37 10.42
CA VAL A 104 0.87 7.60 11.71
C VAL A 104 1.40 9.04 11.83
N LEU A 105 2.09 9.54 10.80
CA LEU A 105 2.69 10.88 10.82
C LEU A 105 1.64 12.00 10.86
N LEU A 106 0.59 11.92 10.03
CA LEU A 106 -0.51 12.89 10.07
C LEU A 106 -1.31 12.81 11.36
N GLN A 107 -1.53 11.62 11.91
CA GLN A 107 -2.16 11.47 13.22
C GLN A 107 -1.32 12.17 14.29
N ILE A 108 -0.01 11.97 14.31
CA ILE A 108 0.91 12.66 15.24
C ILE A 108 0.83 14.18 15.05
N PHE A 109 0.88 14.69 13.81
CA PHE A 109 0.75 16.13 13.55
C PHE A 109 -0.60 16.70 14.00
N SER A 110 -1.71 15.99 13.75
CA SER A 110 -3.03 16.40 14.21
C SER A 110 -3.18 16.35 15.74
N MET A 111 -2.54 15.38 16.40
CA MET A 111 -2.55 15.27 17.85
C MET A 111 -1.72 16.38 18.49
N LEU A 112 -0.53 16.65 17.95
CA LEU A 112 0.35 17.72 18.45
C LEU A 112 -0.27 19.11 18.24
N SER A 113 -0.90 19.38 17.10
CA SER A 113 -1.58 20.66 16.88
C SER A 113 -2.74 20.86 17.87
N GLY A 114 -3.51 19.80 18.15
CA GLY A 114 -4.57 19.82 19.17
C GLY A 114 -4.03 20.10 20.58
N VAL A 115 -2.94 19.44 20.99
CA VAL A 115 -2.31 19.67 22.30
C VAL A 115 -1.77 21.10 22.43
N VAL A 116 -1.12 21.63 21.40
CA VAL A 116 -0.60 23.01 21.40
C VAL A 116 -1.73 24.02 21.54
N LEU A 117 -2.85 23.84 20.83
CA LEU A 117 -4.02 24.73 20.94
C LEU A 117 -4.60 24.76 22.36
N VAL A 118 -4.70 23.60 23.02
CA VAL A 118 -5.19 23.53 24.41
C VAL A 118 -4.26 24.25 25.37
N ILE A 119 -2.94 24.08 25.23
CA ILE A 119 -1.95 24.74 26.08
C ILE A 119 -2.01 26.27 25.88
N VAL A 120 -2.04 26.73 24.64
CA VAL A 120 -2.08 28.17 24.32
C VAL A 120 -3.38 28.80 24.83
N ALA A 121 -4.53 28.15 24.62
CA ALA A 121 -5.80 28.63 25.13
C ALA A 121 -5.83 28.67 26.67
N GLY A 122 -5.31 27.63 27.33
CA GLY A 122 -5.20 27.58 28.80
C GLY A 122 -4.28 28.67 29.37
N ALA A 123 -3.14 28.93 28.73
CA ALA A 123 -2.24 30.01 29.13
C ALA A 123 -2.88 31.39 28.93
N TRP A 124 -3.64 31.56 27.85
CA TRP A 124 -4.34 32.80 27.54
C TRP A 124 -5.49 33.08 28.53
N THR A 125 -6.28 32.06 28.91
CA THR A 125 -7.33 32.23 29.92
C THR A 125 -6.75 32.50 31.31
N ALA A 126 -5.67 31.82 31.69
CA ALA A 126 -4.99 32.05 32.97
C ALA A 126 -4.37 33.46 33.06
N SER A 127 -3.87 34.02 31.95
CA SER A 127 -3.34 35.38 31.93
C SER A 127 -4.46 36.42 32.04
N GLN A 128 -5.59 36.22 31.35
CA GLN A 128 -6.78 37.06 31.47
C GLN A 128 -7.35 37.07 32.90
N PHE A 129 -7.35 35.91 33.57
CA PHE A 129 -7.81 35.81 34.95
C PHE A 129 -6.90 36.58 35.93
N ARG A 130 -5.58 36.45 35.80
CA ARG A 130 -4.61 37.21 36.63
C ARG A 130 -4.74 38.73 36.48
N ILE A 131 -4.95 39.22 35.27
CA ILE A 131 -5.14 40.66 35.01
C ILE A 131 -6.44 41.17 35.67
N ARG A 132 -7.49 40.33 35.72
CA ARG A 132 -8.74 40.69 36.41
C ARG A 132 -8.57 40.74 37.92
N GLU A 133 -7.83 39.81 38.53
CA GLU A 133 -7.55 39.83 39.97
C GLU A 133 -6.78 41.08 40.40
N GLN A 134 -5.71 41.45 39.67
CA GLN A 134 -4.96 42.69 39.96
C GLN A 134 -5.83 43.94 39.90
N ARG A 135 -6.76 44.01 38.94
CA ARG A 135 -7.69 45.15 38.83
C ARG A 135 -8.69 45.22 40.00
N ILE A 136 -9.05 44.09 40.61
CA ILE A 136 -9.96 44.04 41.75
C ILE A 136 -9.23 44.43 43.05
N SER A 137 -7.94 44.14 43.18
CA SER A 137 -7.15 44.51 44.37
C SER A 137 -6.74 45.99 44.41
N ASP A 138 -6.71 46.67 43.27
CA ASP A 138 -6.34 48.08 43.14
C ASP A 138 -7.52 49.07 43.35
N VAL A 139 -8.74 48.56 43.58
CA VAL A 139 -9.99 49.32 43.84
C VAL A 139 -10.38 49.20 45.31
#